data_AF-A0A7J5EIK4-F1
#
_entry.id   AF-A0A7J5EIK4-F1
#
_cell.length_a   1.000
_cell.length_b   1.000
_cell.length_c   1.000
_cell.angle_alpha   90.00
_cell.angle_beta   90.00
_cell.angle_gamma   90.00
#
_symmetry.space_group_name_H-M   'P 1'
#
loop_
_entity.id
_entity.type
_entity.pdbx_description
1 polymer ?
#
loop_
_entity_poly.entity_id
_entity_poly.type
_entity_poly.pdbx_seq_one_letter_code
_entity_poly.pdbx_strand_id
1 'polypeptide(L)'
;MPERRFRIIVCRGPECGDRRNSRAVHEAFARQIAAQDLGGRCQLDWQSCFGRCSQGPNVLVRELPAAEAPRPRFAFADLPPSRGGGPRLATALYNRMDPVKVVEVVARHVIQGAVVGRFIERPDATVLSSPPPPPGEPDV
;
A
#
# COMPACT_ATOMS: atom_id res chain seq x y z
N MET A 1 4.85 23.53 -1.16
CA MET A 1 4.51 22.44 -0.22
C MET A 1 5.72 21.54 -0.11
N PRO A 2 6.07 21.01 1.07
CA PRO A 2 7.21 20.11 1.20
C PRO A 2 7.04 18.90 0.28
N GLU A 3 8.14 18.47 -0.32
CA GLU A 3 8.13 17.37 -1.29
C GLU A 3 7.80 16.04 -0.58
N ARG A 4 6.65 15.44 -0.94
CA ARG A 4 6.17 14.20 -0.31
C ARG A 4 6.99 13.01 -0.81
N ARG A 5 7.56 12.24 0.11
CA ARG A 5 8.30 11.02 -0.24
C ARG A 5 7.43 9.80 -0.07
N PHE A 6 7.63 8.79 -0.92
CA PHE A 6 6.85 7.57 -0.93
C PHE A 6 7.73 6.34 -0.93
N ARG A 7 7.25 5.29 -0.28
CA ARG A 7 7.77 3.93 -0.40
C ARG A 7 6.70 3.04 -1.02
N ILE A 8 7.03 2.47 -2.17
CA ILE A 8 6.19 1.59 -2.98
C ILE A 8 6.77 0.19 -2.84
N ILE A 9 5.95 -0.76 -2.40
CA ILE A 9 6.38 -2.13 -2.13
C ILE A 9 5.48 -3.07 -2.93
N VAL A 10 6.07 -3.80 -3.88
CA VAL A 10 5.36 -4.77 -4.71
C VAL A 10 5.48 -6.16 -4.10
N CYS A 11 4.37 -6.89 -4.06
CA CYS A 11 4.37 -8.27 -3.56
C CYS A 11 5.09 -9.20 -4.54
N ARG A 12 6.09 -9.94 -4.06
CA ARG A 12 6.78 -11.02 -4.81
C ARG A 12 6.48 -12.43 -4.30
N GLY A 13 5.44 -12.60 -3.47
CA GLY A 13 5.03 -13.95 -3.03
C GLY A 13 4.55 -14.80 -4.21
N PRO A 14 4.54 -16.15 -4.13
CA PRO A 14 4.29 -17.04 -5.27
C PRO A 14 3.00 -16.74 -6.04
N GLU A 15 1.92 -16.40 -5.32
CA GLU A 15 0.65 -16.02 -5.95
C GLU A 15 0.74 -14.70 -6.73
N CYS A 16 1.45 -13.69 -6.22
CA CYS A 16 1.58 -12.41 -6.91
C CYS A 16 2.67 -12.46 -8.00
N GLY A 17 3.82 -13.05 -7.70
CA GLY A 17 4.98 -13.14 -8.58
C GLY A 17 4.75 -14.18 -9.67
N ASP A 18 4.74 -15.45 -9.30
CA ASP A 18 4.79 -16.57 -10.25
C ASP A 18 3.48 -16.72 -11.02
N ARG A 19 2.34 -16.61 -10.33
CA ARG A 19 1.02 -16.85 -10.95
C ARG A 19 0.38 -15.62 -11.59
N ARG A 20 0.73 -14.42 -11.12
CA ARG A 20 0.07 -13.15 -11.54
C ARG A 20 1.03 -12.09 -12.06
N ASN A 21 2.30 -12.46 -12.29
CA ASN A 21 3.31 -11.64 -12.93
C ASN A 21 3.48 -10.24 -12.29
N SER A 22 3.61 -10.17 -10.96
CA SER A 22 3.86 -8.90 -10.25
C SER A 22 5.18 -8.23 -10.65
N ARG A 23 6.09 -8.95 -11.33
CA ARG A 23 7.26 -8.37 -12.01
C ARG A 23 6.87 -7.28 -13.00
N ALA A 24 5.86 -7.51 -13.84
CA ALA A 24 5.39 -6.51 -14.79
C ALA A 24 4.84 -5.25 -14.10
N VAL A 25 4.22 -5.41 -12.92
CA VAL A 25 3.73 -4.29 -12.09
C VAL A 25 4.90 -3.47 -11.54
N HIS A 26 5.94 -4.14 -11.01
CA HIS A 26 7.13 -3.45 -10.53
C HIS A 26 7.86 -2.70 -11.65
N GLU A 27 8.06 -3.34 -12.81
CA GLU A 27 8.68 -2.69 -13.97
C GLU A 27 7.87 -1.48 -14.45
N ALA A 28 6.53 -1.56 -14.40
CA ALA A 28 5.68 -0.42 -14.71
C ALA A 28 5.88 0.73 -13.72
N PHE A 29 6.03 0.45 -12.42
CA PHE A 29 6.36 1.48 -11.43
C PHE A 29 7.73 2.08 -11.70
N ALA A 30 8.75 1.27 -11.96
CA ALA A 30 10.09 1.74 -12.28
C ALA A 30 10.09 2.67 -13.50
N ARG A 31 9.39 2.30 -14.57
CA ARG A 31 9.23 3.14 -15.77
C ARG A 31 8.53 4.46 -15.46
N GLN A 32 7.44 4.45 -14.69
CA GLN A 32 6.71 5.67 -14.34
C GLN A 32 7.51 6.58 -13.41
N ILE A 33 8.25 6.02 -12.44
CA ILE A 33 9.12 6.78 -11.55
C ILE A 33 10.21 7.49 -12.37
N ALA A 34 10.83 6.79 -13.34
CA ALA A 34 11.84 7.39 -14.21
C ALA A 34 11.23 8.44 -15.16
N ALA A 35 10.10 8.15 -15.80
CA ALA A 35 9.46 9.04 -16.77
C ALA A 35 8.95 10.36 -16.15
N GLN A 36 8.66 10.35 -14.85
CA GLN A 36 8.17 11.51 -14.11
C GLN A 36 9.24 12.15 -13.21
N ASP A 37 10.50 11.72 -13.33
CA ASP A 37 11.64 12.19 -12.53
C ASP A 37 11.41 12.11 -11.00
N LEU A 38 10.79 11.01 -10.54
CA LEU A 38 10.40 10.81 -9.14
C LEU A 38 11.45 10.06 -8.30
N GLY A 39 12.63 9.78 -8.86
CA GLY A 39 13.66 8.95 -8.23
C GLY A 39 14.13 9.47 -6.87
N GLY A 40 14.22 10.79 -6.70
CA GLY A 40 14.63 11.41 -5.43
C GLY A 40 13.59 11.30 -4.30
N ARG A 41 12.33 10.98 -4.64
CA ARG A 41 11.22 10.95 -3.68
C ARG A 41 10.49 9.61 -3.60
N CYS A 42 10.79 8.65 -4.47
CA CYS A 42 10.15 7.34 -4.49
C CYS A 42 11.16 6.22 -4.30
N GLN A 43 10.95 5.40 -3.26
CA GLN A 43 11.63 4.13 -3.08
C GLN A 43 10.73 3.01 -3.62
N LEU A 44 11.27 2.15 -4.48
CA LEU A 44 10.57 0.99 -5.03
C LEU A 44 11.25 -0.29 -4.52
N ASP A 45 10.49 -1.13 -3.80
CA ASP A 45 10.98 -2.32 -3.11
C ASP A 45 10.13 -3.56 -3.40
N TRP A 46 10.67 -4.71 -3.00
CA TRP A 46 9.99 -6.00 -2.97
C TRP A 46 9.64 -6.45 -1.54
N GLN A 47 8.51 -7.13 -1.38
CA GLN A 47 8.20 -7.88 -0.16
C GLN A 47 7.47 -9.19 -0.48
N SER A 48 7.81 -10.26 0.22
CA SER A 48 7.11 -11.54 0.12
C SER A 48 5.88 -11.53 1.04
N CYS A 49 4.69 -11.37 0.42
CA CYS A 49 3.36 -11.49 1.01
C CYS A 49 2.83 -10.30 1.85
N PHE A 50 1.54 -10.00 1.65
CA PHE A 50 0.73 -9.06 2.42
C PHE A 50 -0.53 -9.71 3.03
N GLY A 51 -0.62 -11.05 3.03
CA GLY A 51 -1.80 -11.79 3.51
C GLY A 51 -3.05 -11.65 2.62
N ARG A 52 -2.91 -11.10 1.40
CA ARG A 52 -4.02 -10.80 0.46
C ARG A 52 -3.87 -11.54 -0.86
N CYS A 53 -3.41 -12.80 -0.83
CA CYS A 53 -3.04 -13.55 -2.04
C CYS A 53 -4.19 -13.67 -3.05
N SER A 54 -5.43 -13.90 -2.60
CA SER A 54 -6.62 -13.96 -3.46
C SER A 54 -6.84 -12.67 -4.27
N GLN A 55 -6.38 -11.53 -3.76
CA GLN A 55 -6.55 -10.19 -4.34
C GLN A 55 -5.28 -9.67 -5.04
N GLY A 56 -4.25 -10.50 -5.21
CA GLY A 56 -3.01 -10.10 -5.89
C GLY A 56 -3.17 -9.79 -7.40
N PRO A 57 -2.19 -9.15 -8.05
CA PRO A 57 -0.96 -8.58 -7.47
C PRO A 57 -1.23 -7.44 -6.51
N ASN A 58 -0.53 -7.44 -5.37
CA ASN A 58 -0.71 -6.45 -4.30
C ASN A 58 0.46 -5.46 -4.25
N VAL A 59 0.15 -4.18 -4.04
CA VAL A 59 1.14 -3.11 -3.93
C VAL A 59 0.81 -2.20 -2.76
N LEU A 60 1.75 -2.04 -1.85
CA LEU A 60 1.64 -1.11 -0.74
C LEU A 60 2.34 0.20 -1.09
N VAL A 61 1.60 1.31 -1.08
CA VAL A 61 2.15 2.66 -1.27
C VAL A 61 2.00 3.42 0.04
N ARG A 62 3.12 3.85 0.61
CA ARG A 62 3.17 4.60 1.88
C ARG A 62 3.82 5.96 1.66
N GLU A 63 3.14 7.01 2.07
CA GLU A 63 3.79 8.29 2.28
C GLU A 63 4.73 8.20 3.49
N LEU A 64 5.95 8.70 3.32
CA LEU A 64 6.96 8.80 4.36
C LEU A 64 6.86 10.19 5.01
N PRO A 65 7.05 10.28 6.34
CA PRO A 65 7.09 11.58 7.01
C PRO A 65 8.19 12.46 6.38
N ALA A 66 7.90 13.76 6.28
CA ALA A 66 8.90 14.75 5.97
C ALA A 66 10.04 14.66 7.00
N ALA A 67 11.28 14.89 6.57
CA ALA A 67 12.39 15.00 7.50
C ALA A 67 12.05 16.06 8.56
N GLU A 68 12.31 15.73 9.83
CA GLU A 68 11.85 16.44 11.03
C GLU A 68 11.97 17.97 10.89
N ALA A 69 10.86 18.65 10.59
CA ALA A 69 10.79 20.10 10.75
C ALA A 69 10.60 20.40 12.24
N PRO A 70 11.20 21.47 12.80
CA PRO A 70 10.99 21.85 14.19
C PRO A 70 9.49 22.04 14.43
N ARG A 71 8.91 21.21 15.30
CA ARG A 71 7.47 21.28 15.61
C ARG A 71 7.25 22.31 16.72
N PRO A 72 6.27 23.22 16.59
CA PRO A 72 5.87 24.08 17.70
C PRO A 72 5.34 23.20 18.84
N ARG A 73 5.79 23.47 20.08
CA ARG A 73 5.30 22.77 21.28
C ARG A 73 3.78 22.94 21.38
N PHE A 74 3.07 21.84 21.65
CA PHE A 74 1.61 21.78 21.82
C PHE A 74 0.80 21.89 20.52
N ALA A 75 1.35 21.42 19.39
CA ALA A 75 0.56 21.29 18.17
C ALA A 75 -0.45 20.15 18.29
N PHE A 76 -1.60 20.25 17.61
CA PHE A 76 -2.50 19.09 17.43
C PHE A 76 -1.77 17.86 16.87
N ALA A 77 -0.67 18.07 16.14
CA ALA A 77 0.21 17.01 15.64
C ALA A 77 0.95 16.22 16.75
N ASP A 78 1.03 16.74 17.98
CA ASP A 78 1.66 16.09 19.15
C ASP A 78 0.70 15.11 19.86
N LEU A 79 -0.60 15.15 19.52
CA LEU A 79 -1.55 14.14 19.97
C LEU A 79 -1.20 12.78 19.33
N PRO A 80 -1.47 11.66 20.01
CA PRO A 80 -1.31 10.35 19.41
C PRO A 80 -2.20 10.19 18.16
N PRO A 81 -1.80 9.36 17.17
CA PRO A 81 -2.59 9.10 15.96
C PRO A 81 -4.02 8.68 16.26
N SER A 82 -4.21 7.90 17.33
CA SER A 82 -5.50 7.42 17.83
C SER A 82 -6.47 8.54 18.24
N ARG A 83 -5.97 9.76 18.47
CA ARG A 83 -6.77 10.96 18.80
C ARG A 83 -6.74 12.01 17.70
N GLY A 84 -6.43 11.62 16.46
CA GLY A 84 -6.39 12.52 15.31
C GLY A 84 -5.16 13.42 15.24
N GLY A 85 -4.15 13.16 16.07
CA GLY A 85 -2.84 13.81 15.97
C GLY A 85 -1.89 13.08 15.02
N GLY A 86 -0.69 13.64 14.81
CA GLY A 86 0.27 13.17 13.83
C GLY A 86 -0.09 13.49 12.36
N PRO A 87 0.90 13.38 11.44
CA PRO A 87 0.66 13.62 10.02
C PRO A 87 -0.28 12.57 9.43
N ARG A 88 -1.30 13.01 8.69
CA ARG A 88 -2.16 12.13 7.88
C ARG A 88 -1.39 11.67 6.64
N LEU A 89 -0.55 10.66 6.82
CA LEU A 89 0.23 10.04 5.75
C LEU A 89 -0.67 9.19 4.87
N ALA A 90 -0.66 9.44 3.56
CA ALA A 90 -1.46 8.69 2.60
C ALA A 90 -0.85 7.28 2.39
N THR A 91 -1.39 6.28 3.11
CA THR A 91 -1.02 4.87 2.97
C THR A 91 -2.17 4.06 2.38
N ALA A 92 -1.90 3.23 1.38
CA ALA A 92 -2.88 2.35 0.74
C ALA A 92 -2.26 1.03 0.29
N LEU A 93 -3.01 -0.07 0.47
CA LEU A 93 -2.72 -1.36 -0.15
C LEU A 93 -3.64 -1.53 -1.36
N TYR A 94 -3.05 -1.50 -2.55
CA TYR A 94 -3.77 -1.70 -3.80
C TYR A 94 -3.78 -3.17 -4.19
N ASN A 95 -4.89 -3.60 -4.78
CA ASN A 95 -5.18 -4.97 -5.14
C ASN A 95 -5.40 -5.10 -6.66
N ARG A 96 -5.24 -6.33 -7.17
CA ARG A 96 -5.35 -6.68 -8.59
C ARG A 96 -4.59 -5.71 -9.49
N MET A 97 -3.40 -5.31 -9.06
CA MET A 97 -2.62 -4.34 -9.79
C MET A 97 -2.11 -4.94 -11.10
N ASP A 98 -2.14 -4.11 -12.12
CA ASP A 98 -1.63 -4.39 -13.47
C ASP A 98 -0.89 -3.12 -13.96
N PRO A 99 -0.09 -3.22 -15.04
CA PRO A 99 0.68 -2.09 -15.55
C PRO A 99 -0.14 -0.84 -15.92
N VAL A 100 -1.43 -0.98 -16.28
CA VAL A 100 -2.29 0.14 -16.65
C VAL A 100 -2.70 0.92 -15.40
N LYS A 101 -3.10 0.22 -14.34
CA LYS A 101 -3.45 0.85 -13.05
C LYS A 101 -2.28 1.58 -12.40
N VAL A 102 -1.05 1.13 -12.65
CA VAL A 102 0.16 1.79 -12.12
C VAL A 102 0.23 3.25 -12.54
N VAL A 103 -0.11 3.57 -13.79
CA VAL A 103 -0.08 4.93 -14.32
C VAL A 103 -0.95 5.86 -13.46
N GLU A 104 -2.16 5.41 -13.14
CA GLU A 104 -3.08 6.19 -12.32
C GLU A 104 -2.62 6.28 -10.86
N VAL A 105 -2.12 5.19 -10.27
CA VAL A 105 -1.59 5.21 -8.89
C VAL A 105 -0.45 6.21 -8.76
N VAL A 106 0.46 6.26 -9.74
CA VAL A 106 1.55 7.25 -9.73
C VAL A 106 0.99 8.67 -9.88
N ALA A 107 0.12 8.91 -10.86
CA ALA A 107 -0.45 10.23 -11.11
C ALA A 107 -1.24 10.78 -9.91
N ARG A 108 -2.06 9.95 -9.27
CA ARG A 108 -2.93 10.40 -8.18
C ARG A 108 -2.27 10.29 -6.81
N HIS A 109 -1.76 9.11 -6.46
CA HIS A 109 -1.28 8.89 -5.09
C HIS A 109 0.12 9.46 -4.89
N VAL A 110 1.04 9.21 -5.81
CA VAL A 110 2.44 9.63 -5.66
C VAL A 110 2.63 11.11 -5.96
N ILE A 111 2.05 11.60 -7.07
CA ILE A 111 2.22 13.00 -7.49
C ILE A 111 1.27 13.91 -6.71
N GLN A 112 -0.03 13.59 -6.65
CA GLN A 112 -1.04 14.47 -6.03
C GLN A 112 -1.27 14.18 -4.53
N GLY A 113 -0.74 13.07 -3.99
CA GLY A 113 -1.02 12.65 -2.61
C GLY A 113 -2.43 12.10 -2.39
N ALA A 114 -3.16 11.78 -3.46
CA ALA A 114 -4.55 11.35 -3.43
C ALA A 114 -4.69 9.83 -3.68
N VAL A 115 -5.14 9.09 -2.67
CA VAL A 115 -5.35 7.64 -2.76
C VAL A 115 -6.41 7.28 -3.81
N VAL A 116 -6.17 6.23 -4.58
CA VAL A 116 -7.08 5.73 -5.61
C VAL A 116 -8.00 4.66 -5.04
N GLY A 117 -9.04 5.09 -4.32
CA GLY A 117 -9.91 4.19 -3.54
C GLY A 117 -10.53 3.02 -4.31
N ARG A 118 -10.78 3.17 -5.61
CA ARG A 118 -11.35 2.11 -6.48
C ARG A 118 -10.43 0.91 -6.72
N PHE A 119 -9.13 1.03 -6.42
CA PHE A 119 -8.17 -0.08 -6.54
C PHE A 119 -7.91 -0.78 -5.19
N ILE A 120 -8.67 -0.43 -4.16
CA ILE A 120 -8.57 -1.01 -2.83
C ILE A 120 -9.77 -1.93 -2.62
N GLU A 121 -9.51 -3.23 -2.48
CA GLU A 121 -10.53 -4.19 -2.10
C GLU A 121 -10.63 -4.25 -0.58
N ARG A 122 -11.85 -4.11 -0.07
CA ARG A 122 -12.09 -4.34 1.35
C ARG A 122 -11.94 -5.83 1.64
N PRO A 123 -11.43 -6.21 2.82
CA PRO A 123 -11.57 -7.59 3.30
C PRO A 123 -13.06 -7.92 3.33
N ASP A 124 -13.46 -9.08 2.83
CA ASP A 124 -14.84 -9.56 2.99
C ASP A 124 -15.19 -9.59 4.48
N ALA A 125 -16.25 -8.87 4.85
CA ALA A 125 -16.71 -8.79 6.24
C ALA A 125 -17.18 -10.15 6.77
N THR A 126 -17.52 -11.08 5.88
CA THR A 126 -18.05 -12.41 6.21
C THR A 126 -17.06 -13.29 6.98
N VAL A 127 -15.75 -13.11 6.82
CA VAL A 127 -14.74 -13.97 7.48
C VAL A 127 -14.58 -13.63 8.97
N LEU A 128 -15.06 -12.48 9.43
CA LEU A 128 -15.00 -12.09 10.84
C LEU A 128 -16.21 -12.55 11.67
N SER A 129 -17.21 -13.20 11.07
CA SER A 129 -18.44 -13.62 11.77
C SER A 129 -18.69 -15.12 11.85
N SER A 130 -17.80 -15.96 11.30
CA SER A 130 -17.97 -17.42 11.41
C SER A 130 -17.39 -17.91 12.75
N PRO A 131 -18.20 -18.51 13.64
CA PRO A 131 -17.66 -19.22 14.80
C PRO A 131 -16.77 -20.39 14.33
N PRO A 132 -15.75 -20.77 15.12
CA PRO A 132 -14.93 -21.94 14.80
C PRO A 132 -15.80 -23.19 14.66
N PRO A 133 -15.45 -24.14 13.78
CA PRO A 133 -16.16 -25.41 13.68
C PRO A 133 -16.13 -26.12 15.04
N PRO A 134 -17.23 -26.81 15.44
CA PRO A 134 -17.22 -27.59 16.67
C PRO A 134 -16.10 -28.63 16.61
N PRO A 135 -15.43 -28.93 17.75
CA PRO A 135 -14.43 -29.99 17.79
C PRO A 135 -15.07 -31.30 17.33
N GLY A 136 -14.45 -31.93 16.33
CA GLY A 136 -14.95 -33.18 15.75
C GLY A 136 -15.06 -34.27 16.82
N GLU A 137 -16.19 -34.97 16.82
CA GLU A 137 -16.36 -36.19 17.60
C GLU A 137 -15.28 -37.21 17.18
N PRO A 138 -14.65 -37.92 18.13
CA PRO A 138 -13.71 -38.96 17.78
C PRO A 138 -14.44 -40.09 17.04
N ASP A 139 -13.88 -40.49 15.89
CA ASP A 139 -14.31 -41.67 15.15
C ASP A 139 -14.31 -42.90 16.09
N VAL A 140 -15.48 -43.53 16.23
CA VAL A 140 -15.70 -44.80 16.96
C VAL A 140 -15.38 -45.98 16.06
#